data_AF-A0A954P5V8-F1
#
_entry.id   AF-A0A954P5V8-F1
#
_cell.length_a   1.000
_cell.length_b   1.000
_cell.length_c   1.000
_cell.angle_alpha   90.00
_cell.angle_beta   90.00
_cell.angle_gamma   90.00
#
_symmetry.space_group_name_H-M   'P 1'
#
loop_
_entity.id
_entity.type
_entity.pdbx_description
1 polymer ?
#
loop_
_entity_poly.entity_id
_entity_poly.type
_entity_poly.pdbx_seq_one_letter_code
_entity_poly.pdbx_strand_id
1 'polypeptide(L)'
;MRQRRIPASVILGRALRLRCPRCGDGHLYEGLAKMYERCSSCQLKYERAPGYFLGSTYINYALTALVITVLFIVLRFKVEVARETLLWPMLALCLLLPVLLFRHARSLWLAMDSYFDAEGFRSDPDGTVPPGQPAGLGVLTESGAHPLPDTHSGEHGHQA
;
A
#
# COMPACT_ATOMS: atom_id res chain seq x y z
N MET A 1 -8.14 12.46 21.22
CA MET A 1 -6.97 12.32 20.32
C MET A 1 -7.42 12.59 18.89
N ARG A 2 -6.95 13.67 18.25
CA ARG A 2 -7.43 14.14 16.94
C ARG A 2 -6.90 13.19 15.84
N GLN A 3 -7.72 12.27 15.37
CA GLN A 3 -7.39 11.39 14.25
C GLN A 3 -7.15 12.25 12.99
N ARG A 4 -5.90 12.64 12.71
CA ARG A 4 -5.54 13.19 11.39
C ARG A 4 -5.66 12.05 10.40
N ARG A 5 -6.81 11.95 9.71
CA ARG A 5 -6.93 11.11 8.52
C ARG A 5 -5.98 11.69 7.47
N ILE A 6 -5.10 10.85 6.92
CA ILE A 6 -4.21 11.27 5.83
C ILE A 6 -5.12 11.66 4.65
N PRO A 7 -4.91 12.84 4.03
CA PRO A 7 -5.73 13.24 2.90
C PRO A 7 -5.59 12.23 1.76
N ALA A 8 -6.71 11.92 1.09
CA ALA A 8 -6.75 10.93 0.02
C ALA A 8 -5.75 11.20 -1.11
N SER A 9 -5.41 12.48 -1.36
CA SER A 9 -4.39 12.88 -2.34
C SER A 9 -3.00 12.34 -2.02
N VAL A 10 -2.61 12.30 -0.74
CA VAL A 10 -1.31 11.77 -0.30
C VAL A 10 -1.29 10.25 -0.43
N ILE A 11 -2.39 9.59 -0.08
CA ILE A 11 -2.56 8.13 -0.23
C ILE A 11 -2.48 7.73 -1.70
N LEU A 12 -3.18 8.45 -2.58
CA LEU A 12 -3.14 8.23 -4.02
C LEU A 12 -1.73 8.50 -4.60
N GLY A 13 -1.06 9.55 -4.14
CA GLY A 13 0.32 9.83 -4.52
C GLY A 13 1.29 8.71 -4.13
N ARG A 14 1.11 8.12 -2.95
CA ARG A 14 1.88 6.94 -2.51
C ARG A 14 1.56 5.72 -3.38
N ALA A 15 0.30 5.51 -3.74
CA ALA A 15 -0.14 4.41 -4.59
C ALA A 15 0.49 4.49 -6.00
N LEU A 16 0.50 5.68 -6.60
CA LEU A 16 1.13 5.90 -7.91
C LEU A 16 2.64 5.68 -7.87
N ARG A 17 3.28 5.98 -6.73
CA ARG A 17 4.72 5.76 -6.50
C ARG A 17 5.06 4.36 -6.00
N LEU A 18 4.10 3.44 -5.89
CA LEU A 18 4.29 2.07 -5.40
C LEU A 18 4.92 2.02 -4.00
N ARG A 19 4.53 2.97 -3.15
CA ARG A 19 5.01 3.13 -1.78
C ARG A 19 3.99 2.61 -0.77
N CYS A 20 4.49 2.25 0.41
CA CYS A 20 3.68 1.79 1.53
C CYS A 20 2.60 2.83 1.89
N PRO A 21 1.30 2.44 1.98
CA PRO A 21 0.24 3.39 2.29
C PRO A 21 0.35 3.96 3.71
N ARG A 22 0.91 3.19 4.66
CA ARG A 22 1.09 3.58 6.06
C ARG A 22 2.23 4.58 6.24
N CYS A 23 3.48 4.17 5.99
CA CYS A 23 4.65 5.04 6.21
C CYS A 23 4.98 5.94 5.02
N GLY A 24 4.77 5.49 3.77
CA GLY A 24 5.17 6.21 2.56
C GLY A 24 6.61 5.97 2.10
N ASP A 25 7.45 5.36 2.94
CA ASP A 25 8.87 5.18 2.65
C ASP A 25 9.21 3.81 2.06
N GLY A 26 8.56 2.73 2.52
CA GLY A 26 8.83 1.39 2.01
C GLY A 26 8.29 1.17 0.59
N HIS A 27 9.02 0.39 -0.21
CA HIS A 27 8.56 -0.04 -1.53
C HIS A 27 7.63 -1.25 -1.42
N LEU A 28 6.64 -1.35 -2.31
CA LEU A 28 5.77 -2.54 -2.40
C LEU A 28 6.43 -3.70 -3.15
N TYR A 29 7.28 -3.41 -4.14
CA TYR A 29 7.81 -4.40 -5.06
C TYR A 29 9.33 -4.51 -5.00
N GLU A 30 9.83 -5.74 -5.07
CA GLU A 30 11.20 -6.12 -5.37
C GLU A 30 11.32 -6.29 -6.90
N GLY A 31 11.79 -5.24 -7.59
CA GLY A 31 11.91 -5.25 -9.05
C GLY A 31 10.57 -5.09 -9.78
N LEU A 32 10.34 -5.90 -10.82
CA LEU A 32 9.21 -5.71 -11.74
C LEU A 32 7.93 -6.45 -11.33
N ALA A 33 8.04 -7.64 -10.75
CA ALA A 33 6.88 -8.52 -10.53
C ALA A 33 6.75 -9.09 -9.11
N LYS A 34 7.83 -9.14 -8.33
CA LYS A 34 7.80 -9.73 -6.99
C LYS A 34 7.37 -8.68 -5.98
N MET A 35 6.29 -8.94 -5.26
CA MET A 35 5.83 -8.06 -4.17
C MET A 35 6.48 -8.51 -2.86
N TYR A 36 6.88 -7.57 -2.02
CA TYR A 36 7.32 -7.91 -0.67
C TYR A 36 6.13 -8.41 0.16
N GLU A 37 6.37 -9.30 1.13
CA GLU A 37 5.30 -9.71 2.05
C GLU A 37 5.03 -8.63 3.10
N ARG A 38 6.09 -7.95 3.56
CA ARG A 38 6.07 -6.90 4.58
C ARG A 38 6.84 -5.67 4.12
N CYS A 39 6.44 -4.52 4.64
CA CYS A 39 7.14 -3.26 4.42
C CYS A 39 8.49 -3.23 5.14
N SER A 40 9.58 -2.90 4.45
CA SER A 40 10.93 -2.83 5.08
C SER A 40 11.06 -1.76 6.18
N SER A 41 10.28 -0.68 6.11
CA SER A 41 10.37 0.45 7.05
C SER A 41 9.44 0.30 8.26
N CYS A 42 8.18 -0.10 8.05
CA CYS A 42 7.18 -0.18 9.13
C CYS A 42 6.65 -1.59 9.40
N GLN A 43 7.21 -2.61 8.73
CA GLN A 43 6.86 -4.03 8.89
C GLN A 43 5.40 -4.40 8.64
N LEU A 44 4.61 -3.47 8.09
CA LEU A 44 3.23 -3.72 7.68
C LEU A 44 3.16 -4.88 6.67
N LYS A 45 2.41 -5.93 7.00
CA LYS A 45 2.06 -7.00 6.06
C LYS A 45 1.13 -6.45 4.98
N TYR A 46 1.55 -6.53 3.72
CA TYR A 46 0.74 -6.01 2.60
C TYR A 46 -0.45 -6.92 2.28
N GLU A 47 -0.34 -8.20 2.58
CA GLU A 47 -1.40 -9.20 2.45
C GLU A 47 -2.01 -9.50 3.83
N ARG A 48 -3.08 -8.78 4.17
CA ARG A 48 -3.70 -8.88 5.51
C ARG A 48 -4.53 -10.16 5.68
N ALA A 49 -5.11 -10.68 4.60
CA ALA A 49 -5.98 -11.85 4.61
C ALA A 49 -5.73 -12.75 3.39
N PRO A 50 -5.99 -14.07 3.49
CA PRO A 50 -6.01 -14.93 2.32
C PRO A 50 -7.05 -14.41 1.31
N GLY A 51 -6.67 -14.34 0.03
CA GLY A 51 -7.55 -13.86 -1.04
C GLY A 51 -7.63 -12.33 -1.18
N TYR A 52 -6.87 -11.55 -0.41
CA TYR A 52 -6.84 -10.07 -0.49
C TYR A 52 -6.54 -9.54 -1.91
N PHE A 53 -5.93 -10.37 -2.75
CA PHE A 53 -5.66 -10.12 -4.16
C PHE A 53 -6.89 -9.92 -5.02
N LEU A 54 -8.02 -10.51 -4.64
CA LEU A 54 -9.27 -10.44 -5.40
C LEU A 54 -9.68 -8.98 -5.62
N GLY A 55 -9.57 -8.14 -4.59
CA GLY A 55 -9.87 -6.71 -4.71
C GLY A 55 -8.99 -6.00 -5.74
N SER A 56 -7.69 -6.29 -5.75
CA SER A 56 -6.78 -5.76 -6.77
C SER A 56 -7.09 -6.25 -8.18
N THR A 57 -7.55 -7.49 -8.33
CA THR A 57 -7.99 -8.04 -9.63
C THR A 57 -9.23 -7.33 -10.15
N TYR A 58 -10.21 -7.04 -9.29
CA TYR A 58 -11.41 -6.29 -9.68
C TYR A 58 -11.07 -4.85 -10.11
N ILE A 59 -10.19 -4.16 -9.37
CA ILE A 59 -9.71 -2.83 -9.77
C ILE A 59 -9.00 -2.89 -11.13
N ASN A 60 -8.12 -3.88 -11.33
CA ASN A 60 -7.39 -4.06 -12.57
C ASN A 60 -8.34 -4.27 -13.76
N TYR A 61 -9.34 -5.13 -13.58
CA TYR A 61 -10.38 -5.40 -14.57
C TYR A 61 -11.19 -4.14 -14.91
N ALA A 62 -11.71 -3.44 -13.90
CA ALA A 62 -12.52 -2.24 -14.10
C ALA A 62 -11.72 -1.15 -14.83
N LEU A 63 -10.47 -0.90 -14.43
CA LEU A 63 -9.60 0.09 -15.07
C LEU A 63 -9.26 -0.29 -16.52
N THR A 64 -8.92 -1.56 -16.75
CA THR A 64 -8.60 -2.08 -18.08
C THR A 64 -9.80 -1.96 -19.02
N ALA A 65 -10.98 -2.42 -18.58
CA ALA A 65 -12.22 -2.34 -19.34
C ALA A 65 -12.59 -0.88 -19.65
N LEU A 66 -12.46 0.02 -18.68
CA LEU A 66 -12.72 1.45 -18.86
C LEU A 66 -11.79 2.06 -19.92
N VAL A 67 -10.47 1.83 -19.80
CA VAL A 67 -9.48 2.38 -20.74
C VAL A 67 -9.72 1.87 -22.16
N ILE A 68 -9.94 0.56 -22.33
CA ILE A 68 -10.19 -0.04 -23.64
C ILE A 68 -11.48 0.48 -24.25
N THR A 69 -12.55 0.57 -23.45
CA THR A 69 -13.85 1.06 -23.92
C THR A 69 -13.76 2.52 -24.36
N VAL A 70 -13.14 3.39 -23.55
CA VAL A 70 -12.94 4.80 -23.89
C VAL A 70 -12.08 4.94 -25.15
N LEU A 71 -10.97 4.20 -25.23
CA LEU A 71 -10.07 4.26 -26.37
C LEU A 71 -10.76 3.78 -27.65
N PHE A 72 -11.54 2.69 -27.58
CA PHE A 72 -12.34 2.21 -28.70
C PHE A 72 -13.34 3.26 -29.17
N ILE A 73 -14.10 3.87 -28.26
CA ILE A 73 -15.08 4.92 -28.59
C ILE A 73 -14.38 6.10 -29.26
N VAL A 74 -13.27 6.59 -28.72
CA VAL A 74 -12.54 7.73 -29.28
C VAL A 74 -12.00 7.39 -30.67
N LEU A 75 -11.29 6.28 -30.82
CA LEU A 75 -10.72 5.88 -32.11
C LEU A 75 -11.80 5.64 -33.17
N ARG A 76 -12.96 5.11 -32.77
CA ARG A 76 -14.01 4.76 -33.70
C ARG A 76 -14.90 5.94 -34.10
N PHE A 77 -15.24 6.80 -33.15
CA PHE A 77 -16.21 7.90 -33.36
C PHE A 77 -15.58 9.29 -33.48
N LYS A 78 -14.34 9.50 -33.06
CA LYS A 78 -13.63 10.78 -33.23
C LYS A 78 -12.58 10.75 -34.32
N VAL A 79 -11.86 9.63 -34.44
CA VAL A 79 -10.78 9.45 -35.43
C VAL A 79 -11.24 8.64 -36.66
N GLU A 80 -12.42 8.03 -36.58
CA GLU A 80 -13.05 7.26 -37.67
C GLU A 80 -12.21 6.07 -38.21
N VAL A 81 -11.32 5.52 -37.38
CA VAL A 81 -10.44 4.41 -37.80
C VAL A 81 -11.26 3.17 -38.18
N ALA A 82 -10.88 2.49 -39.25
CA ALA A 82 -11.54 1.27 -39.71
C ALA A 82 -11.51 0.15 -38.65
N ARG A 83 -12.57 -0.67 -38.60
CA ARG A 83 -12.70 -1.75 -37.61
C ARG A 83 -11.59 -2.80 -37.75
N GLU A 84 -11.27 -3.18 -38.98
CA GLU A 84 -10.24 -4.17 -39.30
C GLU A 84 -8.86 -3.75 -38.76
N THR A 85 -8.56 -2.45 -38.82
CA THR A 85 -7.31 -1.87 -38.32
C THR A 85 -7.28 -1.80 -36.79
N LEU A 86 -8.43 -1.74 -36.12
CA LEU A 86 -8.52 -1.68 -34.66
C LEU A 86 -8.44 -3.04 -33.97
N LEU A 87 -8.80 -4.12 -34.66
CA LEU A 87 -8.98 -5.44 -34.05
C LEU A 87 -7.69 -5.95 -33.39
N TRP A 88 -6.59 -5.98 -34.14
CA TRP A 88 -5.29 -6.43 -33.63
C TRP A 88 -4.72 -5.56 -32.51
N PRO A 89 -4.65 -4.22 -32.63
CA PRO A 89 -4.12 -3.39 -31.54
C PRO A 89 -5.02 -3.41 -30.30
N MET A 90 -6.35 -3.47 -30.44
CA MET A 90 -7.25 -3.61 -29.29
C MET A 90 -7.08 -4.96 -28.61
N LEU A 91 -6.96 -6.05 -29.37
CA LEU A 91 -6.70 -7.38 -28.81
C LEU A 91 -5.36 -7.41 -28.07
N ALA A 92 -4.30 -6.85 -28.67
CA ALA A 92 -3.01 -6.73 -28.02
C ALA A 92 -3.11 -5.93 -26.72
N LEU A 93 -3.82 -4.79 -26.73
CA LEU A 93 -4.02 -3.96 -25.55
C LEU A 93 -4.85 -4.69 -24.47
N CYS A 94 -5.90 -5.43 -24.84
CA CYS A 94 -6.68 -6.27 -23.94
C CYS A 94 -5.82 -7.26 -23.15
N LEU A 95 -4.76 -7.79 -23.76
CA LEU A 95 -3.87 -8.77 -23.13
C LEU A 95 -2.72 -8.11 -22.35
N LEU A 96 -2.13 -7.05 -22.91
CA LEU A 96 -0.96 -6.39 -22.33
C LEU A 96 -1.31 -5.44 -21.19
N LEU A 97 -2.38 -4.65 -21.36
CA LEU A 97 -2.77 -3.63 -20.41
C LEU A 97 -3.03 -4.16 -18.99
N PRO A 98 -3.80 -5.25 -18.78
CA PRO A 98 -4.04 -5.76 -17.43
C PRO A 98 -2.76 -6.31 -16.78
N VAL A 99 -1.79 -6.81 -17.55
CA VAL A 99 -0.50 -7.26 -17.01
C VAL A 99 0.31 -6.06 -16.50
N LEU A 100 0.32 -4.95 -17.26
CA LEU A 100 1.01 -3.73 -16.88
C LEU A 100 0.34 -3.01 -15.71
N LEU A 101 -1.00 -2.96 -15.71
CA LEU A 101 -1.79 -2.27 -14.68
C LEU A 101 -1.89 -3.08 -13.38
N PHE A 102 -1.70 -4.40 -13.38
CA PHE A 102 -1.85 -5.22 -12.18
C PHE A 102 -1.00 -4.71 -11.00
N ARG A 103 0.23 -4.27 -11.29
CA ARG A 103 1.14 -3.70 -10.30
C ARG A 103 0.57 -2.43 -9.64
N HIS A 104 -0.04 -1.57 -10.45
CA HIS A 104 -0.67 -0.34 -9.99
C HIS A 104 -2.02 -0.61 -9.31
N ALA A 105 -2.80 -1.58 -9.80
CA ALA A 105 -4.07 -1.99 -9.22
C ALA A 105 -3.90 -2.56 -7.80
N ARG A 106 -2.86 -3.36 -7.56
CA ARG A 106 -2.45 -3.82 -6.23
C ARG A 106 -2.14 -2.66 -5.28
N SER A 107 -1.32 -1.71 -5.73
CA SER A 107 -0.97 -0.55 -4.92
C SER A 107 -2.17 0.35 -4.64
N LEU A 108 -3.05 0.52 -5.62
CA LEU A 108 -4.28 1.32 -5.48
C LEU A 108 -5.27 0.65 -4.53
N TRP A 109 -5.43 -0.68 -4.62
CA TRP A 109 -6.25 -1.45 -3.69
C TRP A 109 -5.77 -1.26 -2.25
N LEU A 110 -4.48 -1.45 -1.98
CA LEU A 110 -3.91 -1.23 -0.63
C LEU A 110 -4.14 0.19 -0.12
N ALA A 111 -3.97 1.18 -1.00
CA ALA A 111 -4.14 2.58 -0.66
C ALA A 111 -5.60 2.89 -0.32
N MET A 112 -6.54 2.42 -1.14
CA MET A 112 -7.98 2.56 -0.91
C MET A 112 -8.42 1.84 0.37
N ASP A 113 -7.98 0.61 0.58
CA ASP A 113 -8.29 -0.17 1.77
C ASP A 113 -7.74 0.50 3.03
N SER A 114 -6.53 1.07 2.98
CA SER A 114 -5.96 1.84 4.11
C SER A 114 -6.74 3.11 4.44
N TYR A 115 -7.47 3.67 3.47
CA TYR A 115 -8.31 4.83 3.68
C TYR A 115 -9.65 4.45 4.32
N PHE A 116 -10.25 3.33 3.89
CA PHE A 116 -11.50 2.82 4.45
C PHE A 116 -11.31 2.18 5.83
N ASP A 117 -10.31 1.31 5.98
CA ASP A 117 -9.93 0.64 7.23
C ASP A 117 -8.65 1.23 7.83
N ALA A 118 -8.66 2.54 8.10
CA ALA A 118 -7.51 3.21 8.69
C ALA A 118 -7.16 2.68 10.09
N GLU A 119 -8.12 2.09 10.80
CA GLU A 119 -7.92 1.51 12.14
C GLU A 119 -7.18 0.18 12.05
N GLY A 120 -7.60 -0.72 11.16
CA GLY A 120 -6.89 -1.96 10.90
C GLY A 120 -5.51 -1.74 10.28
N PHE A 121 -5.32 -0.64 9.53
CA PHE A 121 -4.00 -0.17 9.09
C PHE A 121 -3.25 0.64 10.15
N ARG A 122 -3.72 0.70 11.41
CA ARG A 122 -2.97 1.23 12.56
C ARG A 122 -2.62 0.10 13.52
N SER A 123 -3.58 -0.72 13.91
CA SER A 123 -3.39 -1.91 14.74
C SER A 123 -2.94 -3.09 13.88
N ASP A 124 -1.66 -3.47 13.97
CA ASP A 124 -1.16 -4.68 13.32
C ASP A 124 -1.79 -5.92 14.00
N PRO A 125 -2.63 -6.71 13.30
CA PRO A 125 -3.30 -7.88 13.91
C PRO A 125 -2.33 -8.99 14.31
N ASP A 126 -1.16 -9.02 13.69
CA ASP A 126 -0.09 -9.99 13.97
C ASP A 126 0.74 -9.58 15.21
N GLY A 127 0.49 -8.40 15.79
CA GLY A 127 1.17 -7.92 17.00
C GLY A 127 2.66 -7.65 16.84
N THR A 128 3.19 -7.66 15.62
CA THR A 128 4.63 -7.44 15.36
C THR A 128 5.04 -5.98 15.37
N VAL A 129 4.07 -5.06 15.28
CA VAL A 129 4.30 -3.61 15.27
C VAL A 129 3.57 -2.96 16.45
N PRO A 130 4.27 -2.33 17.41
CA PRO A 130 3.63 -1.73 18.58
C PRO A 130 2.68 -0.58 18.20
N PRO A 131 1.50 -0.49 18.85
CA PRO A 131 0.53 0.57 18.60
C PRO A 131 1.08 1.90 19.11
N GLY A 132 1.46 2.81 18.21
CA GLY A 132 1.90 4.15 18.58
C GLY A 132 3.03 4.76 17.75
N GLN A 133 3.66 4.03 16.83
CA GLN A 133 4.73 4.62 15.99
C GLN A 133 4.13 5.70 15.07
N PRO A 134 4.44 6.99 15.27
CA PRO A 134 3.89 8.05 14.43
C PRO A 134 4.45 7.93 13.00
N ALA A 135 3.57 8.15 12.03
CA ALA A 135 3.94 8.25 10.63
C ALA A 135 4.86 9.46 10.43
N GLY A 136 6.17 9.22 10.29
CA GLY A 136 7.09 10.17 9.68
C GLY A 136 8.04 10.96 10.57
N LEU A 137 8.48 10.46 11.74
CA LEU A 137 9.60 11.10 12.46
C LEU A 137 10.35 10.08 13.32
N GLY A 138 11.62 9.78 13.00
CA GLY A 138 12.49 8.98 13.88
C GLY A 138 13.45 7.97 13.23
N VAL A 139 14.03 8.26 12.06
CA VAL A 139 15.29 7.62 11.60
C VAL A 139 16.39 8.67 11.46
N LEU A 140 16.38 9.69 12.30
CA LEU A 140 17.52 10.57 12.49
C LEU A 140 17.76 10.66 13.99
N THR A 141 18.88 10.06 14.44
CA THR A 141 19.59 10.31 15.70
C THR A 141 18.77 10.06 16.98
N GLU A 142 19.09 9.10 17.85
CA GLU A 142 20.30 9.12 18.64
C GLU A 142 20.85 7.71 18.92
N SER A 143 22.05 7.47 18.40
CA SER A 143 23.06 6.68 19.09
C SER A 143 23.48 7.50 20.32
N GLY A 144 23.24 7.00 21.53
CA GLY A 144 23.61 7.70 22.75
C GLY A 144 23.20 7.02 24.04
N ALA A 145 24.05 6.11 24.51
CA ALA A 145 24.24 5.75 25.91
C ALA A 145 23.06 5.12 26.69
N HIS A 146 23.23 3.82 26.96
CA HIS A 146 22.89 3.26 28.26
C HIS A 146 23.61 4.08 29.36
N PRO A 147 22.93 4.43 30.47
CA PRO A 147 23.20 3.66 31.68
C PRO A 147 21.95 3.35 32.50
N LEU A 148 21.94 2.13 33.02
CA LEU A 148 21.15 1.69 34.16
C LEU A 148 21.36 2.67 35.33
N PRO A 149 20.33 3.04 36.10
CA PRO A 149 20.51 3.36 37.51
C PRO A 149 20.19 2.10 38.32
N ASP A 150 21.24 1.49 38.85
CA ASP A 150 21.17 0.73 40.08
C ASP A 150 20.62 1.61 41.20
N THR A 151 19.84 0.98 42.09
CA THR A 151 19.68 1.22 43.54
C THR A 151 18.23 1.32 43.96
N HIS A 152 17.73 0.23 44.56
CA HIS A 152 17.05 0.28 45.85
C HIS A 152 17.23 -1.07 46.55
N SER A 153 18.40 -1.20 47.19
CA SER A 153 18.59 -2.12 48.31
C SER A 153 18.12 -1.43 49.58
N GLY A 154 17.30 -2.12 50.37
CA GLY A 154 17.22 -1.97 51.83
C GLY A 154 16.22 -0.97 52.36
N GLU A 155 15.10 -1.47 52.89
CA GLU A 155 14.58 -1.19 54.24
C GLU A 155 13.45 -2.21 54.50
N HIS A 156 13.76 -3.32 55.17
CA HIS A 156 13.52 -3.57 56.60
C HIS A 156 12.04 -3.57 57.02
N GLY A 157 11.56 -4.75 57.40
CA GLY A 157 10.25 -4.94 58.04
C GLY A 157 9.87 -6.41 58.24
N HIS A 158 10.72 -7.17 58.94
CA HIS A 158 10.37 -8.47 59.53
C HIS A 158 10.22 -8.26 61.05
N GLN A 159 9.39 -9.08 61.70
CA GLN A 159 9.05 -9.13 63.14
C GLN A 159 7.89 -8.20 63.54
N ALA A 160 6.91 -8.62 64.33
CA ALA A 160 6.50 -9.89 64.91
C ALA A 160 5.05 -9.71 65.41
#